data_AF-A0A951I5H9-F1
#
_entry.id   AF-A0A951I5H9-F1
#
_cell.length_a   1.000
_cell.length_b   1.000
_cell.length_c   1.000
_cell.angle_alpha   90.00
_cell.angle_beta   90.00
_cell.angle_gamma   90.00
#
_symmetry.space_group_name_H-M   'P 1'
#
loop_
_entity.id
_entity.type
_entity.pdbx_description
1 polymer ?
#
loop_
_entity_poly.entity_id
_entity_poly.type
_entity_poly.pdbx_seq_one_letter_code
_entity_poly.pdbx_strand_id
1 'polypeptide(L)'
;LHEVAVRNNVQPGVSNHPIDFTALRIPHEEIAESLTDGLHSDGDPIWLNSGDEEQALLLSRNDAAGRLSFRYVPIEHLRQDASGKITFDFARWRAGLPLKMWEDAGLNIPALAERETWLGDWHSEVEWLRALHKTAYSNGLIGLHEQLARHPAEGLEVDAPGISADERLLRRFHLRQRVVAEADLLLLANNHWNFDVRGFNPGGNHGSFFRVSTHSTLMMAGGSRTGIPRAAVVEEPYDSLSFMPTLLALTGQIKDERTPVPVLWERGFRTFPGRVIKEVIGAPNGQPPSPVAKGAGTAPR
;
A
#
# COMPACT_ATOMS: atom_id res chain seq x y z
N LEU A 1 -29.33 -9.24 20.88
CA LEU A 1 -28.90 -8.12 20.00
C LEU A 1 -30.02 -7.12 19.69
N HIS A 2 -31.28 -7.38 20.04
CA HIS A 2 -32.43 -6.52 19.68
C HIS A 2 -32.59 -5.21 20.49
N GLU A 3 -31.75 -4.93 21.49
CA GLU A 3 -31.91 -3.76 22.38
C GLU A 3 -30.76 -2.74 22.30
N VAL A 4 -29.82 -2.89 21.36
CA VAL A 4 -28.76 -1.89 21.17
C VAL A 4 -29.25 -0.82 20.21
N ALA A 5 -29.64 0.33 20.74
CA ALA A 5 -29.95 1.53 19.96
C ALA A 5 -28.79 2.51 20.03
N VAL A 6 -28.15 2.78 18.89
CA VAL A 6 -27.12 3.82 18.78
C VAL A 6 -27.82 5.14 18.47
N ARG A 7 -27.67 6.15 19.34
CA ARG A 7 -28.13 7.52 19.07
C ARG A 7 -27.15 8.18 18.12
N ASN A 8 -27.49 8.21 16.84
CA ASN A 8 -26.74 8.96 15.86
C ASN A 8 -27.14 10.44 15.93
N ASN A 9 -26.30 11.28 16.54
CA ASN A 9 -26.48 12.73 16.49
C ASN A 9 -25.80 13.22 15.22
N VAL A 10 -26.57 13.39 14.14
CA VAL A 10 -26.09 13.98 12.89
C VAL A 10 -25.59 15.39 13.20
N GLN A 11 -24.28 15.60 13.08
CA GLN A 11 -23.69 16.93 13.21
C GLN A 11 -23.79 17.63 11.84
N PRO A 12 -24.10 18.94 11.77
CA PRO A 12 -24.24 19.66 10.50
C PRO A 12 -23.05 19.60 9.54
N GLY A 13 -21.86 19.19 10.01
CA GLY A 13 -20.66 19.01 9.20
C GLY A 13 -20.30 17.55 8.87
N VAL A 14 -21.13 16.59 9.27
CA VAL A 14 -20.90 15.16 9.01
C VAL A 14 -21.87 14.69 7.94
N SER A 15 -21.34 14.08 6.88
CA SER A 15 -22.14 13.50 5.79
C SER A 15 -23.18 12.53 6.35
N ASN A 16 -24.37 12.46 5.74
CA ASN A 16 -25.35 11.40 6.01
C ASN A 16 -25.02 10.08 5.27
N HIS A 17 -23.93 10.04 4.50
CA HIS A 17 -23.40 8.85 3.84
C HIS A 17 -22.26 8.25 4.66
N PRO A 18 -22.50 7.17 5.42
CA PRO A 18 -21.51 6.63 6.37
C PRO A 18 -20.36 5.87 5.71
N ILE A 19 -20.53 5.45 4.46
CA ILE A 19 -19.53 4.80 3.63
C ILE A 19 -19.04 5.84 2.61
N ASP A 20 -17.72 6.02 2.46
CA ASP A 20 -17.17 6.88 1.39
C ASP A 20 -17.10 6.11 0.08
N PHE A 21 -16.53 4.90 0.14
CA PHE A 21 -16.49 3.98 -0.97
C PHE A 21 -16.40 2.53 -0.51
N THR A 22 -16.76 1.66 -1.43
CA THR A 22 -16.53 0.23 -1.38
C THR A 22 -15.40 -0.13 -2.32
N ALA A 23 -14.55 -1.09 -1.96
CA ALA A 23 -13.49 -1.58 -2.80
C ALA A 23 -13.51 -3.12 -2.88
N LEU A 24 -13.27 -3.66 -4.07
CA LEU A 24 -13.18 -5.10 -4.30
C LEU A 24 -12.23 -5.42 -5.45
N ARG A 25 -11.68 -6.62 -5.43
CA ARG A 25 -10.92 -7.15 -6.57
C ARG A 25 -11.87 -7.64 -7.65
N ILE A 26 -11.52 -7.38 -8.89
CA ILE A 26 -12.13 -8.00 -10.06
C ILE A 26 -11.13 -9.01 -10.63
N PRO A 27 -11.50 -10.30 -10.77
CA PRO A 27 -10.63 -11.27 -11.43
C PRO A 27 -10.18 -10.77 -12.80
N HIS A 28 -8.87 -10.76 -13.03
CA HIS A 28 -8.29 -10.20 -14.27
C HIS A 28 -8.94 -10.80 -15.53
N GLU A 29 -9.18 -12.12 -15.51
CA GLU A 29 -9.80 -12.86 -16.61
C GLU A 29 -11.24 -12.42 -16.95
N GLU A 30 -11.98 -11.85 -16.00
CA GLU A 30 -13.36 -11.39 -16.22
C GLU A 30 -13.44 -9.98 -16.82
N ILE A 31 -12.37 -9.18 -16.68
CA ILE A 31 -12.34 -7.76 -17.09
C ILE A 31 -11.34 -7.46 -18.22
N ALA A 32 -10.41 -8.37 -18.51
CA ALA A 32 -9.34 -8.16 -19.47
C ALA A 32 -9.82 -7.68 -20.85
N GLU A 33 -10.95 -8.21 -21.35
CA GLU A 33 -11.51 -7.77 -22.64
C GLU A 33 -12.00 -6.31 -22.65
N SER A 34 -12.38 -5.79 -21.48
CA SER A 34 -12.88 -4.42 -21.31
C SER A 34 -11.75 -3.43 -21.02
N LEU A 35 -10.52 -3.90 -20.75
CA LEU A 35 -9.33 -3.07 -20.55
C LEU A 35 -8.63 -2.77 -21.89
N THR A 36 -9.15 -1.81 -22.65
CA THR A 36 -8.61 -1.38 -23.95
C THR A 36 -7.46 -0.35 -23.82
N ASP A 37 -6.90 0.10 -24.94
CA ASP A 37 -6.00 1.28 -25.00
C ASP A 37 -4.75 1.23 -24.11
N GLY A 38 -4.15 0.04 -24.00
CA GLY A 38 -2.92 -0.15 -23.23
C GLY A 38 -3.13 -0.20 -21.72
N LEU A 39 -4.36 -0.41 -21.25
CA LEU A 39 -4.73 -0.61 -19.84
C LEU A 39 -4.46 -2.04 -19.36
N HIS A 40 -3.30 -2.60 -19.70
CA HIS A 40 -2.90 -3.92 -19.21
C HIS A 40 -2.55 -3.86 -17.71
N SER A 41 -3.24 -4.69 -16.92
CA SER A 41 -2.95 -4.95 -15.52
C SER A 41 -2.34 -6.35 -15.40
N ASP A 42 -1.24 -6.51 -14.67
CA ASP A 42 -0.60 -7.83 -14.47
C ASP A 42 -1.37 -8.71 -13.48
N GLY A 43 -2.21 -8.09 -12.63
CA GLY A 43 -3.06 -8.77 -11.65
C GLY A 43 -4.50 -8.27 -11.70
N ASP A 44 -5.29 -8.77 -10.75
CA ASP A 44 -6.69 -8.41 -10.54
C ASP A 44 -6.83 -6.90 -10.28
N PRO A 45 -7.54 -6.15 -11.14
CA PRO A 45 -7.86 -4.75 -10.87
C PRO A 45 -8.67 -4.58 -9.58
N ILE A 46 -8.50 -3.46 -8.90
CA ILE A 46 -9.33 -3.10 -7.75
C ILE A 46 -10.38 -2.09 -8.20
N TRP A 47 -11.65 -2.45 -8.11
CA TRP A 47 -12.76 -1.53 -8.35
C TRP A 47 -13.08 -0.75 -7.08
N LEU A 48 -13.26 0.56 -7.24
CA LEU A 48 -13.68 1.49 -6.22
C LEU A 48 -15.05 2.05 -6.61
N ASN A 49 -15.99 2.05 -5.67
CA ASN A 49 -17.35 2.51 -5.88
C ASN A 49 -17.82 3.45 -4.77
N SER A 50 -18.06 4.72 -5.11
CA SER A 50 -18.69 5.74 -4.27
C SER A 50 -20.11 6.09 -4.71
N GLY A 51 -20.57 5.58 -5.86
CA GLY A 51 -21.85 5.93 -6.49
C GLY A 51 -21.94 5.40 -7.92
N ASP A 52 -23.10 5.58 -8.57
CA ASP A 52 -23.34 5.05 -9.91
C ASP A 52 -22.40 5.66 -10.97
N GLU A 53 -22.02 6.93 -10.79
CA GLU A 53 -21.12 7.68 -11.67
C GLU A 53 -19.75 7.97 -11.02
N GLU A 54 -19.55 7.61 -9.74
CA GLU A 54 -18.33 7.84 -8.98
C GLU A 54 -17.57 6.53 -8.76
N GLN A 55 -16.96 6.02 -9.83
CA GLN A 55 -16.23 4.75 -9.80
C GLN A 55 -14.83 4.89 -10.39
N ALA A 56 -13.98 3.93 -10.05
CA ALA A 56 -12.65 3.83 -10.63
C ALA A 56 -12.11 2.39 -10.60
N LEU A 57 -11.16 2.12 -11.48
CA LEU A 57 -10.29 0.96 -11.41
C LEU A 57 -8.88 1.41 -10.99
N LEU A 58 -8.30 0.70 -10.05
CA LEU A 58 -6.87 0.76 -9.75
C LEU A 58 -6.21 -0.44 -10.41
N LEU A 59 -5.35 -0.16 -11.39
CA LEU A 59 -4.58 -1.15 -12.13
C LEU A 59 -3.16 -1.21 -11.59
N SER A 60 -2.53 -2.38 -11.66
CA SER A 60 -1.12 -2.55 -11.32
C SER A 60 -0.38 -3.34 -12.39
N ARG A 61 0.88 -2.99 -12.63
CA ARG A 61 1.76 -3.73 -13.55
C ARG A 61 3.19 -3.66 -13.08
N ASN A 62 3.99 -4.63 -13.49
CA ASN A 62 5.43 -4.66 -13.32
C ASN A 62 6.09 -4.35 -14.65
N ASP A 63 7.13 -3.52 -14.62
CA ASP A 63 7.99 -3.37 -15.79
C ASP A 63 8.94 -4.57 -15.95
N ALA A 64 9.76 -4.56 -17.01
CA ALA A 64 10.72 -5.63 -17.28
C ALA A 64 11.77 -5.84 -16.17
N ALA A 65 11.95 -4.86 -15.28
CA ALA A 65 12.83 -4.95 -14.12
C ALA A 65 12.08 -5.38 -12.84
N GLY A 66 10.79 -5.74 -12.94
CA GLY A 66 9.94 -6.12 -11.81
C GLY A 66 9.49 -4.94 -10.96
N ARG A 67 9.56 -3.70 -11.48
CA ARG A 67 9.13 -2.52 -10.71
C ARG A 67 7.64 -2.31 -10.87
N LEU A 68 6.95 -2.33 -9.73
CA LEU A 68 5.51 -2.09 -9.64
C LEU A 68 5.16 -0.64 -9.99
N SER A 69 4.14 -0.48 -10.82
CA SER A 69 3.53 0.78 -11.19
C SER A 69 2.02 0.66 -11.11
N PHE A 70 1.35 1.76 -10.83
CA PHE A 70 -0.09 1.86 -10.69
C PHE A 70 -0.67 2.87 -11.68
N ARG A 71 -1.92 2.62 -12.07
CA ARG A 71 -2.74 3.56 -12.83
C ARG A 71 -4.13 3.61 -12.24
N TYR A 72 -4.62 4.81 -11.99
CA TYR A 72 -6.00 5.05 -11.58
C TYR A 72 -6.82 5.41 -12.82
N VAL A 73 -7.94 4.72 -13.04
CA VAL A 73 -8.78 4.86 -14.22
C VAL A 73 -10.20 5.20 -13.77
N PRO A 74 -10.65 6.45 -13.93
CA PRO A 74 -12.06 6.79 -13.70
C PRO A 74 -12.96 6.00 -14.64
N ILE A 75 -14.00 5.39 -14.10
CA ILE A 75 -15.02 4.66 -14.86
C ILE A 75 -16.40 4.98 -14.30
N GLU A 76 -17.45 4.59 -15.01
CA GLU A 76 -18.83 4.66 -14.55
C GLU A 76 -19.63 3.44 -15.02
N HIS A 77 -20.77 3.20 -14.36
CA HIS A 77 -21.72 2.16 -14.74
C HIS A 77 -21.13 0.74 -14.86
N LEU A 78 -20.18 0.35 -14.00
CA LEU A 78 -19.68 -1.03 -14.01
C LEU A 78 -20.81 -2.03 -13.77
N ARG A 79 -20.95 -2.99 -14.69
CA ARG A 79 -21.98 -4.02 -14.66
C ARG A 79 -21.39 -5.37 -15.06
N GLN A 80 -21.90 -6.42 -14.44
CA GLN A 80 -21.67 -7.79 -14.85
C GLN A 80 -22.97 -8.37 -15.41
N ASP A 81 -22.92 -8.95 -16.60
CA ASP A 81 -24.08 -9.62 -17.20
C ASP A 81 -24.22 -11.08 -16.72
N ALA A 82 -25.28 -11.75 -17.18
CA ALA A 82 -25.55 -13.15 -16.79
C ALA A 82 -24.49 -14.16 -17.28
N SER A 83 -23.63 -13.77 -18.23
CA SER A 83 -22.50 -14.58 -18.70
C SER A 83 -21.23 -14.36 -17.89
N GLY A 84 -21.25 -13.44 -16.92
CA GLY A 84 -20.08 -13.03 -16.14
C GLY A 84 -19.26 -11.92 -16.81
N LYS A 85 -19.67 -11.44 -17.99
CA LYS A 85 -18.92 -10.40 -18.70
C LYS A 85 -19.07 -9.04 -17.99
N ILE A 86 -17.94 -8.42 -17.71
CA ILE A 86 -17.87 -7.10 -17.07
C ILE A 86 -17.75 -6.01 -18.13
N THR A 87 -18.58 -4.97 -18.02
CA THR A 87 -18.57 -3.78 -18.90
C THR A 87 -18.68 -2.51 -18.05
N PHE A 88 -18.12 -1.41 -18.55
CA PHE A 88 -18.16 -0.08 -17.93
C PHE A 88 -17.88 0.99 -19.00
N ASP A 89 -18.18 2.24 -18.68
CA ASP A 89 -17.81 3.38 -19.51
C ASP A 89 -16.60 4.09 -18.90
N PHE A 90 -15.68 4.58 -19.74
CA PHE A 90 -14.58 5.43 -19.26
C PHE A 90 -15.11 6.81 -18.87
N ALA A 91 -14.81 7.23 -17.65
CA ALA A 91 -15.18 8.55 -17.15
C ALA A 91 -14.02 9.54 -17.31
N ARG A 92 -14.33 10.84 -17.31
CA ARG A 92 -13.32 11.89 -17.21
C ARG A 92 -12.92 12.12 -15.78
N TRP A 93 -11.72 12.65 -15.57
CA TRP A 93 -11.33 13.16 -14.27
C TRP A 93 -12.25 14.31 -13.83
N ARG A 94 -12.80 14.20 -12.63
CA ARG A 94 -13.70 15.18 -12.01
C ARG A 94 -13.64 15.05 -10.49
N ALA A 95 -14.16 16.07 -9.81
CA ALA A 95 -14.32 16.01 -8.36
C ALA A 95 -15.36 14.94 -7.97
N GLY A 96 -15.20 14.35 -6.79
CA GLY A 96 -16.12 13.34 -6.26
C GLY A 96 -15.76 11.89 -6.58
N LEU A 97 -14.77 11.65 -7.44
CA LEU A 97 -14.24 10.31 -7.68
C LEU A 97 -13.64 9.71 -6.39
N PRO A 98 -13.64 8.38 -6.23
CA PRO A 98 -13.00 7.73 -5.07
C PRO A 98 -11.57 8.22 -4.83
N LEU A 99 -11.15 8.34 -3.57
CA LEU A 99 -9.87 8.93 -3.15
C LEU A 99 -9.72 10.45 -3.36
N LYS A 100 -10.68 11.14 -4.00
CA LYS A 100 -10.77 12.62 -4.06
C LYS A 100 -9.50 13.33 -4.55
N MET A 101 -8.67 12.63 -5.34
CA MET A 101 -7.34 13.13 -5.74
C MET A 101 -7.42 14.35 -6.66
N TRP A 102 -8.48 14.44 -7.48
CA TRP A 102 -8.64 15.51 -8.47
C TRP A 102 -8.83 16.88 -7.83
N GLU A 103 -9.67 16.94 -6.81
CA GLU A 103 -10.06 18.16 -6.10
C GLU A 103 -9.11 18.53 -4.95
N ASP A 104 -8.20 17.64 -4.55
CA ASP A 104 -7.35 17.85 -3.38
C ASP A 104 -6.25 18.88 -3.63
N ALA A 105 -6.25 19.94 -2.82
CA ALA A 105 -5.26 21.02 -2.91
C ALA A 105 -3.85 20.59 -2.46
N GLY A 106 -3.73 19.48 -1.73
CA GLY A 106 -2.46 18.88 -1.30
C GLY A 106 -1.80 17.99 -2.34
N LEU A 107 -2.41 17.80 -3.51
CA LEU A 107 -1.83 17.02 -4.62
C LEU A 107 -0.55 17.70 -5.12
N ASN A 108 0.56 16.98 -5.07
CA ASN A 108 1.90 17.50 -5.38
C ASN A 108 2.50 16.83 -6.63
N ILE A 109 2.09 17.28 -7.81
CA ILE A 109 2.62 16.82 -9.09
C ILE A 109 3.68 17.78 -9.63
N PRO A 110 4.54 17.37 -10.59
CA PRO A 110 5.53 18.25 -11.19
C PRO A 110 4.90 19.54 -11.73
N ALA A 111 5.54 20.69 -11.51
CA ALA A 111 4.94 22.02 -11.77
C ALA A 111 4.54 22.28 -13.25
N LEU A 112 5.16 21.57 -14.20
CA LEU A 112 4.84 21.69 -15.63
C LEU A 112 3.89 20.59 -16.13
N ALA A 113 3.48 19.66 -15.26
CA ALA A 113 2.57 18.59 -15.63
C ALA A 113 1.13 19.10 -15.66
N GLU A 114 0.38 18.67 -16.67
CA GLU A 114 -1.07 18.83 -16.71
C GLU A 114 -1.69 17.76 -15.79
N ARG A 115 -2.66 18.15 -14.96
CA ARG A 115 -3.17 17.32 -13.84
C ARG A 115 -3.86 16.06 -14.34
N GLU A 116 -4.72 16.18 -15.34
CA GLU A 116 -5.48 15.04 -15.89
C GLU A 116 -4.54 14.02 -16.53
N THR A 117 -3.61 14.50 -17.33
CA THR A 117 -2.58 13.70 -17.98
C THR A 117 -1.72 12.96 -16.96
N TRP A 118 -1.21 13.68 -15.95
CA TRP A 118 -0.39 13.05 -14.92
C TRP A 118 -1.18 12.01 -14.12
N LEU A 119 -2.38 12.33 -13.63
CA LEU A 119 -3.17 11.38 -12.85
C LEU A 119 -3.61 10.15 -13.67
N GLY A 120 -3.82 10.33 -14.98
CA GLY A 120 -4.19 9.28 -15.91
C GLY A 120 -3.05 8.39 -16.39
N ASP A 121 -1.80 8.67 -16.00
CA ASP A 121 -0.61 7.91 -16.42
C ASP A 121 -0.19 6.82 -15.43
N TRP A 122 0.71 5.94 -15.89
CA TRP A 122 1.34 4.95 -15.04
C TRP A 122 2.47 5.57 -14.22
N HIS A 123 2.43 5.41 -12.90
CA HIS A 123 3.50 5.85 -12.00
C HIS A 123 3.91 4.76 -11.04
N SER A 124 5.17 4.79 -10.62
CA SER A 124 5.65 3.94 -9.54
C SER A 124 4.96 4.28 -8.21
N GLU A 125 5.02 3.34 -7.27
CA GLU A 125 4.59 3.57 -5.88
C GLU A 125 5.21 4.84 -5.27
N VAL A 126 6.50 5.07 -5.51
CA VAL A 126 7.23 6.23 -4.95
C VAL A 126 6.73 7.55 -5.54
N GLU A 127 6.43 7.58 -6.83
CA GLU A 127 5.86 8.77 -7.49
C GLU A 127 4.45 9.07 -6.97
N TRP A 128 3.60 8.04 -6.84
CA TRP A 128 2.29 8.18 -6.23
C TRP A 128 2.37 8.66 -4.77
N LEU A 129 3.27 8.10 -3.95
CA LEU A 129 3.45 8.51 -2.56
C LEU A 129 3.89 9.98 -2.47
N ARG A 130 4.85 10.39 -3.30
CA ARG A 130 5.30 11.80 -3.38
C ARG A 130 4.17 12.74 -3.74
N ALA A 131 3.31 12.36 -4.69
CA ALA A 131 2.18 13.18 -5.11
C ALA A 131 1.07 13.25 -4.07
N LEU A 132 0.79 12.14 -3.37
CA LEU A 132 -0.41 12.00 -2.56
C LEU A 132 -0.20 12.22 -1.06
N HIS A 133 1.01 12.11 -0.49
CA HIS A 133 1.22 12.10 0.97
C HIS A 133 0.67 13.31 1.76
N LYS A 134 0.38 14.43 1.09
CA LYS A 134 -0.24 15.64 1.68
C LYS A 134 -1.74 15.76 1.42
N THR A 135 -2.30 14.94 0.54
CA THR A 135 -3.74 14.87 0.26
C THR A 135 -4.52 14.26 1.42
N ALA A 136 -5.85 14.36 1.38
CA ALA A 136 -6.77 13.70 2.29
C ALA A 136 -6.54 12.18 2.33
N TYR A 137 -6.24 11.56 1.20
CA TYR A 137 -6.00 10.13 1.04
C TYR A 137 -4.52 9.83 0.85
N SER A 138 -3.71 10.12 1.87
CA SER A 138 -2.26 10.26 1.76
C SER A 138 -1.53 9.10 1.05
N ASN A 139 -1.87 7.87 1.43
CA ASN A 139 -1.35 6.63 0.86
C ASN A 139 -2.49 5.72 0.42
N GLY A 140 -3.70 6.24 0.20
CA GLY A 140 -4.90 5.43 -0.05
C GLY A 140 -4.79 4.57 -1.29
N LEU A 141 -4.25 5.11 -2.39
CA LEU A 141 -4.03 4.37 -3.63
C LEU A 141 -3.11 3.14 -3.41
N ILE A 142 -1.97 3.36 -2.77
CA ILE A 142 -0.99 2.31 -2.48
C ILE A 142 -1.55 1.32 -1.46
N GLY A 143 -2.17 1.83 -0.39
CA GLY A 143 -2.76 1.03 0.67
C GLY A 143 -3.91 0.14 0.21
N LEU A 144 -4.70 0.58 -0.78
CA LEU A 144 -5.72 -0.26 -1.41
C LEU A 144 -5.10 -1.44 -2.16
N HIS A 145 -4.04 -1.18 -2.94
CA HIS A 145 -3.28 -2.25 -3.57
C HIS A 145 -2.71 -3.21 -2.52
N GLU A 146 -2.04 -2.70 -1.48
CA GLU A 146 -1.48 -3.55 -0.43
C GLU A 146 -2.54 -4.41 0.29
N GLN A 147 -3.72 -3.85 0.53
CA GLN A 147 -4.80 -4.51 1.27
C GLN A 147 -5.56 -5.56 0.45
N LEU A 148 -5.72 -5.33 -0.87
CA LEU A 148 -6.59 -6.15 -1.71
C LEU A 148 -5.83 -6.97 -2.74
N ALA A 149 -4.69 -6.50 -3.28
CA ALA A 149 -3.97 -7.24 -4.30
C ALA A 149 -3.41 -8.57 -3.78
N ARG A 150 -3.22 -9.53 -4.71
CA ARG A 150 -2.58 -10.80 -4.40
C ARG A 150 -1.06 -10.65 -4.52
N HIS A 151 -0.39 -10.68 -3.39
CA HIS A 151 1.05 -10.55 -3.34
C HIS A 151 1.74 -11.91 -3.48
N PRO A 152 2.81 -12.02 -4.30
CA PRO A 152 3.67 -13.19 -4.28
C PRO A 152 4.17 -13.46 -2.86
N ALA A 153 4.05 -14.71 -2.40
CA ALA A 153 4.56 -15.13 -1.10
C ALA A 153 5.89 -15.84 -1.30
N GLU A 154 6.98 -15.06 -1.36
CA GLU A 154 8.32 -15.59 -1.61
C GLU A 154 8.69 -16.69 -0.60
N GLY A 155 9.14 -17.84 -1.11
CA GLY A 155 9.46 -19.02 -0.31
C GLY A 155 8.27 -19.95 -0.06
N LEU A 156 7.05 -19.59 -0.48
CA LEU A 156 5.88 -20.46 -0.44
C LEU A 156 5.51 -21.05 -1.82
N GLU A 157 6.40 -20.98 -2.80
CA GLU A 157 6.16 -21.53 -4.14
C GLU A 157 6.02 -23.06 -4.06
N VAL A 158 4.82 -23.55 -4.40
CA VAL A 158 4.45 -24.98 -4.30
C VAL A 158 5.15 -25.82 -5.36
N ASP A 159 5.58 -25.19 -6.46
CA ASP A 159 6.25 -25.86 -7.58
C ASP A 159 7.74 -25.53 -7.65
N ALA A 160 8.32 -25.02 -6.56
CA ALA A 160 9.76 -24.80 -6.48
C ALA A 160 10.53 -26.10 -6.76
N PRO A 161 11.59 -26.07 -7.59
CA PRO A 161 12.38 -27.25 -7.88
C PRO A 161 13.11 -27.75 -6.62
N GLY A 162 13.19 -29.07 -6.46
CA GLY A 162 13.99 -29.70 -5.39
C GLY A 162 13.34 -29.74 -4.01
N ILE A 163 12.08 -29.33 -3.86
CA ILE A 163 11.36 -29.44 -2.58
C ILE A 163 10.75 -30.84 -2.39
N SER A 164 10.68 -31.30 -1.14
CA SER A 164 10.05 -32.58 -0.78
C SER A 164 8.52 -32.53 -0.91
N ALA A 165 7.88 -33.70 -0.87
CA ALA A 165 6.41 -33.79 -0.85
C ALA A 165 5.80 -33.12 0.39
N ASP A 166 6.45 -33.27 1.56
CA ASP A 166 6.00 -32.65 2.81
C ASP A 166 6.15 -31.12 2.77
N GLU A 167 7.28 -30.63 2.25
CA GLU A 167 7.52 -29.18 2.06
C GLU A 167 6.47 -28.57 1.12
N ARG A 168 6.15 -29.27 0.02
CA ARG A 168 5.08 -28.87 -0.90
C ARG A 168 3.72 -28.79 -0.21
N LEU A 169 3.41 -29.74 0.68
CA LEU A 169 2.15 -29.76 1.43
C LEU A 169 2.08 -28.59 2.43
N LEU A 170 3.18 -28.33 3.16
CA LEU A 170 3.28 -27.21 4.11
C LEU A 170 3.12 -25.86 3.40
N ARG A 171 3.81 -25.65 2.27
CA ARG A 171 3.67 -24.42 1.46
C ARG A 171 2.23 -24.21 0.99
N ARG A 172 1.58 -25.27 0.50
CA ARG A 172 0.16 -25.22 0.09
C ARG A 172 -0.75 -24.88 1.26
N PHE A 173 -0.52 -25.46 2.43
CA PHE A 173 -1.27 -25.15 3.63
C PHE A 173 -1.14 -23.67 4.00
N HIS A 174 0.08 -23.13 4.04
CA HIS A 174 0.31 -21.72 4.36
C HIS A 174 -0.27 -20.76 3.32
N LEU A 175 -0.18 -21.07 2.03
CA LEU A 175 -0.85 -20.27 0.99
C LEU A 175 -2.37 -20.23 1.19
N ARG A 176 -3.00 -21.38 1.49
CA ARG A 176 -4.44 -21.42 1.78
C ARG A 176 -4.81 -20.59 3.01
N GLN A 177 -4.00 -20.64 4.07
CA GLN A 177 -4.23 -19.80 5.25
C GLN A 177 -4.21 -18.32 4.91
N ARG A 178 -3.28 -17.89 4.03
CA ARG A 178 -3.23 -16.50 3.56
C ARG A 178 -4.49 -16.14 2.77
N VAL A 179 -4.84 -16.95 1.77
CA VAL A 179 -6.03 -16.72 0.92
C VAL A 179 -7.32 -16.64 1.74
N VAL A 180 -7.50 -17.51 2.74
CA VAL A 180 -8.71 -17.52 3.58
C VAL A 180 -8.78 -16.29 4.51
N ALA A 181 -7.65 -15.63 4.79
CA ALA A 181 -7.60 -14.41 5.58
C ALA A 181 -7.69 -13.12 4.74
N GLU A 182 -7.69 -13.22 3.41
CA GLU A 182 -7.84 -12.07 2.53
C GLU A 182 -9.27 -11.52 2.57
N ALA A 183 -9.40 -10.21 2.39
CA ALA A 183 -10.71 -9.58 2.29
C ALA A 183 -11.23 -9.70 0.85
N ASP A 184 -12.50 -10.10 0.70
CA ASP A 184 -13.21 -10.05 -0.58
C ASP A 184 -13.79 -8.65 -0.86
N LEU A 185 -14.10 -7.93 0.22
CA LEU A 185 -14.73 -6.61 0.19
C LEU A 185 -14.11 -5.72 1.27
N LEU A 186 -13.79 -4.49 0.91
CA LEU A 186 -13.44 -3.42 1.84
C LEU A 186 -14.52 -2.35 1.81
N LEU A 187 -15.05 -2.01 2.98
CA LEU A 187 -15.94 -0.86 3.17
C LEU A 187 -15.17 0.22 3.89
N LEU A 188 -14.95 1.36 3.24
CA LEU A 188 -14.31 2.49 3.88
C LEU A 188 -15.37 3.44 4.47
N ALA A 189 -15.28 3.70 5.77
CA ALA A 189 -16.12 4.71 6.40
C ALA A 189 -15.79 6.11 5.86
N ASN A 190 -16.82 6.94 5.71
CA ASN A 190 -16.65 8.34 5.33
C ASN A 190 -15.94 9.13 6.44
N ASN A 191 -15.39 10.30 6.11
CA ASN A 191 -14.71 11.12 7.09
C ASN A 191 -15.66 11.43 8.27
N HIS A 192 -15.13 11.34 9.48
CA HIS A 192 -15.86 11.43 10.74
C HIS A 192 -16.91 10.33 11.02
N TRP A 193 -17.00 9.30 10.16
CA TRP A 193 -17.73 8.07 10.46
C TRP A 193 -16.83 6.98 11.02
N ASN A 194 -17.42 6.15 11.86
CA ASN A 194 -16.76 5.02 12.50
C ASN A 194 -17.77 3.88 12.63
N PHE A 195 -17.43 2.68 12.16
CA PHE A 195 -18.26 1.49 12.28
C PHE A 195 -18.01 0.83 13.64
N ASP A 196 -18.53 1.43 14.71
CA ASP A 196 -18.47 0.87 16.05
C ASP A 196 -19.82 0.24 16.43
N VAL A 197 -19.77 -0.98 16.97
CA VAL A 197 -20.96 -1.78 17.28
C VAL A 197 -21.12 -2.03 18.77
N ARG A 198 -20.12 -1.72 19.63
CA ARG A 198 -20.21 -2.00 21.08
C ARG A 198 -19.39 -1.07 21.96
N GLY A 199 -20.10 -0.45 22.91
CA GLY A 199 -19.52 0.38 23.96
C GLY A 199 -19.17 1.74 23.39
N PHE A 200 -19.48 2.80 24.12
CA PHE A 200 -18.92 4.10 23.81
C PHE A 200 -17.39 3.92 23.93
N ASN A 201 -16.66 3.81 22.83
CA ASN A 201 -15.20 3.95 22.86
C ASN A 201 -14.92 5.46 22.76
N PRO A 202 -14.74 6.18 23.89
CA PRO A 202 -14.51 7.62 23.84
C PRO A 202 -13.17 8.00 23.19
N GLY A 203 -12.33 7.02 22.86
CA GLY A 203 -10.95 7.22 22.39
C GLY A 203 -10.78 7.52 20.89
N GLY A 204 -11.85 7.46 20.08
CA GLY A 204 -11.72 7.49 18.62
C GLY A 204 -11.10 6.19 18.07
N ASN A 205 -11.38 5.88 16.80
CA ASN A 205 -10.77 4.73 16.12
C ASN A 205 -9.86 5.22 14.99
N HIS A 206 -8.89 4.40 14.65
CA HIS A 206 -7.98 4.54 13.51
C HIS A 206 -8.17 3.33 12.58
N GLY A 207 -7.69 3.44 11.34
CA GLY A 207 -7.81 2.38 10.33
C GLY A 207 -8.42 2.81 9.00
N SER A 208 -8.60 4.13 8.79
CA SER A 208 -8.96 4.67 7.48
C SER A 208 -7.71 4.95 6.63
N PHE A 209 -7.90 5.18 5.34
CA PHE A 209 -6.85 5.72 4.45
C PHE A 209 -6.70 7.25 4.55
N PHE A 210 -7.47 7.92 5.41
CA PHE A 210 -7.32 9.35 5.60
C PHE A 210 -5.95 9.67 6.19
N ARG A 211 -5.35 10.77 5.76
CA ARG A 211 -4.05 11.26 6.24
C ARG A 211 -3.98 11.36 7.76
N VAL A 212 -5.08 11.71 8.43
CA VAL A 212 -5.13 11.75 9.90
C VAL A 212 -4.93 10.37 10.56
N SER A 213 -5.26 9.29 9.86
CA SER A 213 -5.04 7.91 10.32
C SER A 213 -3.70 7.34 9.88
N THR A 214 -3.13 7.81 8.76
CA THR A 214 -1.98 7.17 8.12
C THR A 214 -0.68 7.97 8.24
N HIS A 215 -0.75 9.27 8.51
CA HIS A 215 0.43 10.10 8.75
C HIS A 215 1.02 9.81 10.12
N SER A 216 2.25 9.30 10.14
CA SER A 216 3.03 9.04 11.36
C SER A 216 4.34 9.81 11.33
N THR A 217 4.88 10.12 12.52
CA THR A 217 6.20 10.74 12.65
C THR A 217 7.21 9.69 13.08
N LEU A 218 8.31 9.57 12.34
CA LEU A 218 9.47 8.76 12.70
C LEU A 218 10.59 9.69 13.15
N MET A 219 11.10 9.45 14.36
CA MET A 219 12.26 10.16 14.90
C MET A 219 13.39 9.18 15.16
N MET A 220 14.60 9.51 14.69
CA MET A 220 15.80 8.73 14.95
C MET A 220 16.82 9.56 15.70
N ALA A 221 17.40 8.98 16.75
CA ALA A 221 18.43 9.62 17.57
C ALA A 221 19.53 8.61 17.87
N GLY A 222 20.77 9.08 17.88
CA GLY A 222 21.92 8.25 18.23
C GLY A 222 23.16 9.06 18.58
N GLY A 223 24.15 8.39 19.17
CA GLY A 223 25.43 9.00 19.55
C GLY A 223 26.36 9.19 18.34
N SER A 224 27.52 9.80 18.56
CA SER A 224 28.52 10.05 17.50
C SER A 224 28.96 8.81 16.72
N ARG A 225 28.76 7.60 17.26
CA ARG A 225 29.11 6.32 16.63
C ARG A 225 28.01 5.73 15.74
N THR A 226 26.77 6.25 15.77
CA THR A 226 25.67 5.70 14.98
C THR A 226 25.58 6.30 13.57
N GLY A 227 26.25 7.43 13.31
CA GLY A 227 26.21 8.10 12.01
C GLY A 227 24.91 8.86 11.70
N ILE A 228 23.92 8.84 12.60
CA ILE A 228 22.64 9.54 12.43
C ILE A 228 22.88 11.07 12.46
N PRO A 229 22.50 11.81 11.41
CA PRO A 229 22.66 13.27 11.38
C PRO A 229 21.89 13.98 12.49
N ARG A 230 22.48 15.07 13.03
CA ARG A 230 21.82 15.89 14.05
C ARG A 230 20.85 16.86 13.40
N ALA A 231 19.64 16.97 13.97
CA ALA A 231 18.62 17.94 13.59
C ALA A 231 18.29 17.94 12.08
N ALA A 232 18.48 16.80 11.40
CA ALA A 232 18.07 16.66 10.01
C ALA A 232 16.54 16.54 9.93
N VAL A 233 15.97 17.26 8.97
CA VAL A 233 14.55 17.17 8.63
C VAL A 233 14.45 16.42 7.31
N VAL A 234 13.72 15.30 7.33
CA VAL A 234 13.45 14.51 6.12
C VAL A 234 12.09 14.93 5.59
N GLU A 235 12.06 15.57 4.42
CA GLU A 235 10.83 15.99 3.75
C GLU A 235 10.32 14.96 2.74
N GLU A 236 11.19 14.08 2.27
CA GLU A 236 10.83 12.96 1.40
C GLU A 236 9.87 12.00 2.13
N PRO A 237 8.73 11.64 1.52
CA PRO A 237 7.82 10.71 2.16
C PRO A 237 8.33 9.27 2.11
N TYR A 238 8.18 8.59 3.24
CA TYR A 238 8.45 7.18 3.43
C TYR A 238 7.24 6.52 4.08
N ASP A 239 7.07 5.22 3.84
CA ASP A 239 6.12 4.39 4.58
C ASP A 239 6.78 3.77 5.83
N SER A 240 5.98 3.10 6.65
CA SER A 240 6.47 2.38 7.82
C SER A 240 7.37 1.18 7.47
N LEU A 241 7.24 0.63 6.27
CA LEU A 241 8.04 -0.49 5.78
C LEU A 241 9.50 -0.10 5.57
N SER A 242 9.78 1.19 5.44
CA SER A 242 11.13 1.77 5.32
C SER A 242 11.92 1.74 6.63
N PHE A 243 11.28 1.48 7.78
CA PHE A 243 11.93 1.47 9.09
C PHE A 243 12.98 0.35 9.24
N MET A 244 12.57 -0.90 9.01
CA MET A 244 13.46 -2.06 9.20
C MET A 244 14.70 -2.05 8.28
N PRO A 245 14.57 -1.85 6.95
CA PRO A 245 15.74 -1.78 6.09
C PRO A 245 16.68 -0.63 6.48
N THR A 246 16.16 0.50 6.97
CA THR A 246 16.99 1.61 7.48
C THR A 246 17.78 1.21 8.72
N LEU A 247 17.18 0.51 9.68
CA LEU A 247 17.91 0.00 10.86
C LEU A 247 19.00 -0.99 10.49
N LEU A 248 18.73 -1.89 9.54
CA LEU A 248 19.70 -2.88 9.06
C LEU A 248 20.83 -2.21 8.26
N ALA A 249 20.52 -1.15 7.51
CA ALA A 249 21.52 -0.36 6.82
C ALA A 249 22.48 0.33 7.80
N LEU A 250 21.97 0.88 8.91
CA LEU A 250 22.80 1.48 9.97
C LEU A 250 23.76 0.47 10.63
N THR A 251 23.45 -0.82 10.60
CA THR A 251 24.29 -1.89 11.18
C THR A 251 25.11 -2.67 10.14
N GLY A 252 25.04 -2.29 8.86
CA GLY A 252 25.75 -2.97 7.77
C GLY A 252 25.18 -4.34 7.41
N GLN A 253 23.89 -4.57 7.69
CA GLN A 253 23.18 -5.82 7.44
C GLN A 253 22.27 -5.77 6.20
N ILE A 254 22.42 -4.74 5.37
CA ILE A 254 21.80 -4.62 4.06
C ILE A 254 22.89 -4.54 2.98
N LYS A 255 22.72 -5.25 1.87
CA LYS A 255 23.63 -5.24 0.72
C LYS A 255 23.39 -4.03 -0.18
N ASP A 256 22.12 -3.67 -0.36
CA ASP A 256 21.64 -2.51 -1.10
C ASP A 256 20.37 -1.97 -0.41
N GLU A 257 19.62 -1.04 -1.00
CA GLU A 257 18.47 -0.39 -0.34
C GLU A 257 17.38 -1.33 0.20
N ARG A 258 17.33 -2.60 -0.24
CA ARG A 258 16.26 -3.53 0.12
C ARG A 258 16.75 -4.96 0.40
N THR A 259 17.94 -5.33 -0.07
CA THR A 259 18.42 -6.71 -0.02
C THR A 259 19.19 -7.00 1.27
N PRO A 260 18.74 -7.91 2.14
CA PRO A 260 19.50 -8.28 3.33
C PRO A 260 20.81 -8.99 2.99
N VAL A 261 21.77 -8.97 3.92
CA VAL A 261 23.00 -9.78 3.80
C VAL A 261 22.71 -11.30 3.85
N PRO A 262 23.59 -12.17 3.31
CA PRO A 262 23.31 -13.61 3.19
C PRO A 262 22.91 -14.31 4.50
N VAL A 263 23.53 -13.95 5.63
CA VAL A 263 23.20 -14.55 6.94
C VAL A 263 21.76 -14.27 7.39
N LEU A 264 21.18 -13.12 6.99
CA LEU A 264 19.78 -12.83 7.27
C LEU A 264 18.86 -13.57 6.29
N TRP A 265 19.30 -13.74 5.04
CA TRP A 265 18.57 -14.54 4.05
C TRP A 265 18.37 -15.99 4.52
N GLU A 266 19.43 -16.61 5.05
CA GLU A 266 19.41 -17.95 5.65
C GLU A 266 18.45 -18.04 6.85
N ARG A 267 18.19 -16.93 7.55
CA ARG A 267 17.24 -16.84 8.66
C ARG A 267 15.80 -16.56 8.22
N GLY A 268 15.54 -16.55 6.91
CA GLY A 268 14.20 -16.36 6.36
C GLY A 268 13.87 -14.91 6.00
N PHE A 269 14.77 -13.95 6.21
CA PHE A 269 14.57 -12.61 5.66
C PHE A 269 14.63 -12.65 4.13
N ARG A 270 13.84 -11.80 3.50
CA ARG A 270 13.78 -11.62 2.05
C ARG A 270 13.95 -10.14 1.72
N THR A 271 13.82 -9.80 0.45
CA THR A 271 13.83 -8.40 0.00
C THR A 271 12.80 -7.60 0.79
N PHE A 272 13.23 -6.50 1.41
CA PHE A 272 12.32 -5.64 2.14
C PHE A 272 11.45 -4.84 1.15
N PRO A 273 10.13 -4.71 1.42
CA PRO A 273 9.25 -3.94 0.55
C PRO A 273 9.57 -2.43 0.62
N GLY A 274 9.82 -1.93 1.83
CA GLY A 274 10.24 -0.54 2.05
C GLY A 274 11.68 -0.29 1.64
N ARG A 275 12.00 0.96 1.36
CA ARG A 275 13.36 1.41 1.00
C ARG A 275 14.09 2.02 2.21
N VAL A 276 15.41 2.00 2.16
CA VAL A 276 16.23 2.73 3.14
C VAL A 276 15.96 4.24 3.08
N ILE A 277 15.84 4.87 4.26
CA ILE A 277 15.78 6.34 4.41
C ILE A 277 17.20 6.89 4.26
N LYS A 278 17.53 7.40 3.08
CA LYS A 278 18.91 7.70 2.69
C LYS A 278 19.50 8.86 3.47
N GLU A 279 18.67 9.82 3.83
CA GLU A 279 18.99 11.01 4.62
C GLU A 279 19.44 10.65 6.04
N VAL A 280 19.12 9.45 6.52
CA VAL A 280 19.58 8.92 7.81
C VAL A 280 20.94 8.22 7.68
N ILE A 281 21.32 7.77 6.48
CA ILE A 281 22.45 6.86 6.24
C ILE A 281 23.79 7.58 5.91
N GLY A 282 23.84 8.91 5.84
CA GLY A 282 25.13 9.64 5.77
C GLY A 282 25.05 11.14 6.07
N ALA A 283 26.09 11.84 6.56
CA ALA A 283 27.39 11.49 7.18
C ALA A 283 28.02 12.76 7.82
N PRO A 284 29.09 12.66 8.66
CA PRO A 284 30.13 13.72 8.61
C PRO A 284 31.35 13.38 7.74
N ASN A 285 31.81 12.12 7.64
CA ASN A 285 33.20 11.84 7.18
C ASN A 285 33.40 10.70 6.16
N GLY A 286 32.37 10.24 5.43
CA GLY A 286 32.56 9.25 4.35
C GLY A 286 33.12 7.88 4.79
N GLN A 287 33.15 7.58 6.09
CA GLN A 287 33.45 6.23 6.57
C GLN A 287 32.18 5.38 6.54
N PRO A 288 32.24 4.15 5.98
CA PRO A 288 31.14 3.22 6.07
C PRO A 288 30.84 2.92 7.55
N PRO A 289 29.56 2.71 7.92
CA PRO A 289 29.21 2.32 9.28
C PRO A 289 30.04 1.10 9.70
N SER A 290 30.68 1.19 10.86
CA SER A 290 31.49 0.09 11.38
C SER A 290 30.59 -1.12 11.54
N PRO A 291 30.90 -2.27 10.91
CA PRO A 291 30.09 -3.47 11.08
C PRO A 291 30.04 -3.82 12.57
N VAL A 292 28.86 -3.81 13.17
CA VAL A 292 28.70 -4.22 14.56
C VAL A 292 28.71 -5.75 14.58
N ALA A 293 29.77 -6.27 15.21
CA ALA A 293 29.98 -7.63 15.69
C ALA A 293 30.08 -8.76 14.65
N LYS A 294 31.32 -9.05 14.23
CA LYS A 294 31.78 -10.44 14.18
C LYS A 294 31.82 -10.98 15.62
N GLY A 295 30.66 -11.35 16.17
CA GLY A 295 30.55 -11.84 17.54
C GLY A 295 29.27 -12.63 17.74
N ALA A 296 29.42 -13.87 18.20
CA ALA A 296 28.37 -14.86 18.50
C ALA A 296 27.84 -15.69 17.31
N GLY A 297 28.77 -16.39 16.64
CA GLY A 297 28.48 -17.55 15.80
C GLY A 297 29.28 -18.78 16.25
N THR A 298 29.43 -19.00 17.55
CA THR A 298 29.82 -20.32 18.08
C THR A 298 28.60 -20.89 18.77
N ALA A 299 27.85 -21.72 18.06
CA ALA A 299 26.89 -22.62 18.68
C ALA A 299 27.65 -23.58 19.63
N PRO A 300 27.17 -23.83 20.86
CA PRO A 300 27.66 -24.96 21.62
C PRO A 300 27.30 -26.25 20.88
N ARG A 301 28.26 -27.17 20.81
CA ARG A 301 28.07 -28.54 20.36
C ARG A 301 27.17 -29.32 21.30
#